data_AF-A0AAE9RZ83-F1
#
_entry.id   AF-A0AAE9RZ83-F1
#
_cell.length_a   1.000
_cell.length_b   1.000
_cell.length_c   1.000
_cell.angle_alpha   90.00
_cell.angle_beta   90.00
_cell.angle_gamma   90.00
#
_symmetry.space_group_name_H-M   'P 1'
#
loop_
_entity.id
_entity.type
_entity.pdbx_description
1 polymer ?
#
loop_
_entity_poly.entity_id
_entity_poly.type
_entity_poly.pdbx_seq_one_letter_code
_entity_poly.pdbx_strand_id
1 'polypeptide(L)'
;MSKLEDEYAVNTANIQQGVQILKRRKTHLMGWCIFTTSLALVALISYFLQQEMLYSWFGISPEVKQLHIPVSADAELTQFGQAPNYFFNLLSWFGWLFLKMTSAFIGAFFVIYFLKKIRFFAIRFQSFILKFVGWIVAFICIWSTLTYVQYDWNDEAADPYATAIEYKNSLHESELAQYLDHTQLAPPVKAYVLAQIALLHSPTDENAAIPYVLTLVDAEKSDPDFIQYGFSASQLWSMQQQLYGKAITPLAKSISPKIEQAQKWGNILQVVIISAFIVNVILSLILYSFSRYFAARTRRIEQNLKNVR
;
A
#
# COMPACT_ATOMS: atom_id res chain seq x y z
N MET A 1 33.50 37.23 -57.81
CA MET A 1 33.45 35.84 -57.32
C MET A 1 33.40 35.74 -55.78
N SER A 2 33.56 36.83 -55.01
CA SER A 2 33.54 36.79 -53.53
C SER A 2 32.21 37.10 -52.84
N LYS A 3 31.11 37.34 -53.58
CA LYS A 3 29.77 37.60 -52.99
C LYS A 3 28.90 36.35 -52.89
N LEU A 4 29.26 35.26 -53.58
CA LEU A 4 28.51 34.00 -53.57
C LEU A 4 29.02 33.03 -52.50
N GLU A 5 30.20 33.25 -51.93
CA GLU A 5 30.75 32.39 -50.86
C GLU A 5 30.17 32.78 -49.48
N ASP A 6 29.86 34.07 -49.26
CA ASP A 6 29.27 34.53 -47.99
C ASP A 6 27.77 34.22 -47.86
N GLU A 7 27.05 34.06 -48.97
CA GLU A 7 25.61 33.72 -48.96
C GLU A 7 25.38 32.22 -48.65
N TYR A 8 26.42 31.40 -48.78
CA TYR A 8 26.44 29.97 -48.43
C TYR A 8 27.25 29.66 -47.16
N ALA A 9 27.72 30.68 -46.44
CA ALA A 9 28.36 30.48 -45.14
C ALA A 9 27.30 30.05 -44.12
N VAL A 10 27.23 28.75 -43.86
CA VAL A 10 26.36 28.15 -42.84
C VAL A 10 26.51 28.91 -41.53
N ASN A 11 25.47 29.64 -41.11
CA ASN A 11 25.49 30.44 -39.89
C ASN A 11 25.48 29.51 -38.66
N THR A 12 26.68 29.11 -38.24
CA THR A 12 26.94 28.16 -37.15
C THR A 12 26.36 28.61 -35.81
N ALA A 13 26.24 29.93 -35.57
CA ALA A 13 25.64 30.49 -34.36
C ALA A 13 24.13 30.18 -34.25
N ASN A 14 23.39 30.32 -35.35
CA ASN A 14 21.96 29.97 -35.40
C ASN A 14 21.72 28.46 -35.19
N ILE A 15 22.61 27.62 -35.72
CA ILE A 15 22.52 26.16 -35.54
C ILE A 15 22.82 25.77 -34.08
N GLN A 16 23.83 26.40 -33.45
CA GLN A 16 24.13 26.17 -32.03
C GLN A 16 22.99 26.59 -31.11
N GLN A 17 22.35 27.74 -31.37
CA GLN A 17 21.18 28.18 -30.61
C GLN A 17 19.99 27.21 -30.79
N GLY A 18 19.75 26.73 -32.01
CA GLY A 18 18.73 25.71 -32.29
C GLY A 18 18.98 24.38 -31.55
N VAL A 19 20.24 23.95 -31.45
CA VAL A 19 20.65 22.76 -30.69
C VAL A 19 20.40 22.93 -29.19
N GLN A 20 20.67 24.11 -28.62
CA GLN A 20 20.38 24.37 -27.20
C GLN A 20 18.88 24.32 -26.89
N ILE A 21 18.04 24.85 -27.78
CA ILE A 21 16.57 24.78 -27.65
C ILE A 21 16.10 23.32 -27.70
N LEU A 22 16.65 22.51 -28.61
CA LEU A 22 16.35 21.07 -28.72
C LEU A 22 16.73 20.30 -27.44
N LYS A 23 17.90 20.59 -26.86
CA LYS A 23 18.33 20.00 -25.58
C LYS A 23 17.39 20.37 -24.43
N ARG A 24 16.97 21.63 -24.34
CA ARG A 24 16.03 22.09 -23.29
C ARG A 24 14.67 21.40 -23.41
N ARG A 25 14.13 21.29 -24.63
CA ARG A 25 12.87 20.57 -24.90
C ARG A 25 12.98 19.09 -24.54
N LYS A 26 14.10 18.44 -24.85
CA LYS A 26 14.36 17.05 -24.43
C LYS A 26 14.31 16.91 -22.90
N THR A 27 14.96 17.80 -22.16
CA THR A 27 14.95 17.73 -20.67
C THR A 27 13.55 17.89 -20.11
N HIS A 28 12.75 18.83 -20.64
CA HIS A 28 11.35 18.98 -20.23
C HIS A 28 10.51 17.74 -20.56
N LEU A 29 10.65 17.17 -21.77
CA LEU A 29 9.96 15.94 -22.15
C LEU A 29 10.35 14.75 -21.28
N MET A 30 11.63 14.65 -20.89
CA MET A 30 12.09 13.61 -19.97
C MET A 30 11.49 13.79 -18.57
N GLY A 31 11.39 15.03 -18.08
CA GLY A 31 10.70 15.32 -16.82
C GLY A 31 9.23 14.91 -16.83
N TRP A 32 8.50 15.23 -17.91
CA TRP A 32 7.12 14.80 -18.09
C TRP A 32 6.99 13.28 -18.20
N CYS A 33 7.91 12.61 -18.91
CA CYS A 33 7.93 11.15 -19.00
C CYS A 33 8.13 10.48 -17.63
N ILE A 34 9.04 11.01 -16.81
CA ILE A 34 9.25 10.52 -15.45
C ILE A 34 7.97 10.71 -14.63
N PHE A 35 7.36 11.90 -14.69
CA PHE A 35 6.12 12.20 -13.97
C PHE A 35 4.96 11.25 -14.35
N THR A 36 4.71 11.04 -15.64
CA THR A 36 3.64 10.14 -16.09
C THR A 36 3.93 8.68 -15.74
N THR A 37 5.21 8.28 -15.75
CA THR A 37 5.61 6.93 -15.33
C THR A 37 5.42 6.74 -13.83
N SER A 38 5.75 7.74 -13.01
CA SER A 38 5.47 7.73 -11.58
C SER A 38 3.97 7.65 -11.31
N LEU A 39 3.14 8.38 -12.07
CA LEU A 39 1.69 8.33 -11.92
C LEU A 39 1.11 6.96 -12.32
N ALA A 40 1.68 6.31 -13.34
CA ALA A 40 1.32 4.93 -13.69
C ALA A 40 1.68 3.95 -12.56
N LEU A 41 2.85 4.10 -11.92
CA LEU A 41 3.24 3.26 -10.78
C LEU A 41 2.30 3.46 -9.58
N VAL A 42 1.91 4.71 -9.29
CA VAL A 42 0.91 4.98 -8.25
C VAL A 42 -0.41 4.30 -8.57
N ALA A 43 -0.91 4.43 -9.81
CA ALA A 43 -2.13 3.75 -10.24
C ALA A 43 -2.03 2.22 -10.12
N LEU A 44 -0.87 1.64 -10.43
CA LEU A 44 -0.61 0.21 -10.26
C LEU A 44 -0.71 -0.22 -8.79
N ILE A 45 -0.08 0.53 -7.87
CA ILE A 45 -0.15 0.25 -6.43
C ILE A 45 -1.60 0.42 -5.93
N SER A 46 -2.28 1.48 -6.35
CA SER A 46 -3.68 1.73 -6.01
C SER A 46 -4.60 0.62 -6.47
N TYR A 47 -4.33 -0.03 -7.60
CA TYR A 47 -5.12 -1.16 -8.09
C TYR A 47 -5.16 -2.34 -7.10
N PHE A 48 -4.05 -2.61 -6.40
CA PHE A 48 -3.99 -3.68 -5.41
C PHE A 48 -4.65 -3.29 -4.09
N LEU A 49 -4.52 -2.02 -3.67
CA LEU A 49 -5.04 -1.55 -2.40
C LEU A 49 -6.53 -1.13 -2.44
N GLN A 50 -7.10 -0.90 -3.63
CA GLN A 50 -8.43 -0.31 -3.77
C GLN A 50 -9.53 -1.13 -3.08
N GLN A 51 -9.45 -2.46 -3.12
CA GLN A 51 -10.52 -3.31 -2.58
C GLN A 51 -10.55 -3.16 -1.07
N GLU A 52 -9.43 -3.35 -0.39
CA GLU A 52 -9.35 -3.23 1.07
C GLU A 52 -9.78 -1.84 1.55
N MET A 53 -9.34 -0.79 0.85
CA MET A 53 -9.66 0.59 1.22
C MET A 53 -11.15 0.90 1.07
N LEU A 54 -11.78 0.39 0.00
CA LEU A 54 -13.19 0.64 -0.29
C LEU A 54 -14.11 -0.20 0.59
N TYR A 55 -13.79 -1.47 0.82
CA TYR A 55 -14.51 -2.32 1.78
C TYR A 55 -14.41 -1.73 3.21
N SER A 56 -13.22 -1.29 3.62
CA SER A 56 -13.00 -0.58 4.89
C SER A 56 -13.82 0.71 5.01
N TRP A 57 -13.93 1.50 3.93
CA TRP A 57 -14.77 2.71 3.90
C TRP A 57 -16.25 2.44 4.20
N PHE A 58 -16.76 1.29 3.74
CA PHE A 58 -18.13 0.86 4.03
C PHE A 58 -18.26 0.05 5.33
N GLY A 59 -17.16 -0.14 6.08
CA GLY A 59 -17.14 -0.94 7.32
C GLY A 59 -17.37 -2.44 7.08
N ILE A 60 -17.06 -2.93 5.88
CA ILE A 60 -17.25 -4.31 5.45
C ILE A 60 -15.87 -4.92 5.22
N SER A 61 -15.69 -6.20 5.54
CA SER A 61 -14.51 -6.95 5.15
C SER A 61 -14.96 -8.26 4.50
N PRO A 62 -14.42 -8.65 3.32
CA PRO A 62 -14.74 -9.93 2.69
C PRO A 62 -14.23 -11.14 3.49
N GLU A 63 -13.21 -10.92 4.32
CA GLU A 63 -12.60 -11.93 5.19
C GLU A 63 -12.70 -11.48 6.66
N VAL A 64 -12.74 -12.44 7.58
CA VAL A 64 -12.61 -12.14 9.01
C VAL A 64 -11.17 -11.69 9.25
N LYS A 65 -10.97 -10.39 9.41
CA LYS A 65 -9.65 -9.78 9.69
C LYS A 65 -9.44 -9.42 11.15
N GLN A 66 -10.52 -9.41 11.94
CA GLN A 66 -10.49 -9.03 13.35
C GLN A 66 -11.41 -9.91 14.17
N LEU A 67 -10.98 -10.17 15.40
CA LEU A 67 -11.82 -10.72 16.44
C LEU A 67 -12.76 -9.63 16.92
N HIS A 68 -14.06 -9.87 16.82
CA HIS A 68 -15.07 -9.01 17.40
C HIS A 68 -15.77 -9.75 18.53
N ILE A 69 -15.81 -9.07 19.65
CA ILE A 69 -16.49 -9.52 20.83
C ILE A 69 -17.92 -8.97 20.75
N PRO A 70 -18.95 -9.84 20.73
CA PRO A 70 -20.34 -9.38 20.75
C PRO A 70 -20.65 -8.68 22.08
N VAL A 71 -21.60 -7.75 22.07
CA VAL A 71 -21.93 -6.90 23.22
C VAL A 71 -22.27 -7.71 24.48
N SER A 72 -22.89 -8.88 24.30
CA SER A 72 -23.21 -9.79 25.41
C SER A 72 -22.01 -10.44 26.09
N ALA A 73 -20.83 -10.43 25.45
CA ALA A 73 -19.58 -10.99 25.98
C ALA A 73 -18.54 -9.93 26.33
N ASP A 74 -18.83 -8.65 26.05
CA ASP A 74 -17.88 -7.54 26.21
C ASP A 74 -17.40 -7.44 27.67
N ALA A 75 -18.31 -7.46 28.65
CA ALA A 75 -17.95 -7.38 30.07
C ALA A 75 -16.97 -8.49 30.53
N GLU A 76 -17.16 -9.71 30.03
CA GLU A 76 -16.35 -10.89 30.39
C GLU A 76 -15.06 -11.00 29.58
N LEU A 77 -15.02 -10.43 28.37
CA LEU A 77 -13.87 -10.50 27.44
C LEU A 77 -13.14 -9.16 27.25
N THR A 78 -13.48 -8.12 28.02
CA THR A 78 -12.88 -6.76 27.97
C THR A 78 -11.35 -6.74 28.10
N GLN A 79 -10.76 -7.75 28.74
CA GLN A 79 -9.30 -7.91 28.86
C GLN A 79 -8.63 -8.16 27.49
N PHE A 80 -9.40 -8.72 26.55
CA PHE A 80 -9.07 -8.90 25.14
C PHE A 80 -9.89 -7.90 24.29
N GLY A 81 -10.19 -6.67 24.76
CA GLY A 81 -11.23 -5.81 24.19
C GLY A 81 -10.79 -4.49 23.56
N GLN A 82 -9.53 -4.33 23.13
CA GLN A 82 -9.13 -3.19 22.30
C GLN A 82 -8.86 -3.62 20.86
N ALA A 83 -9.81 -3.35 19.95
CA ALA A 83 -9.63 -3.56 18.52
C ALA A 83 -8.42 -2.72 18.03
N PRO A 84 -7.47 -3.29 17.28
CA PRO A 84 -6.41 -2.51 16.67
C PRO A 84 -7.07 -1.53 15.72
N ASN A 85 -6.79 -0.24 15.89
CA ASN A 85 -7.36 0.79 15.05
C ASN A 85 -6.68 0.75 13.67
N TYR A 86 -7.16 -0.06 12.73
CA TYR A 86 -6.56 -0.25 11.40
C TYR A 86 -6.34 1.04 10.65
N PHE A 87 -7.28 1.99 10.71
CA PHE A 87 -7.08 3.32 10.14
C PHE A 87 -5.86 4.00 10.75
N PHE A 88 -5.68 3.93 12.07
CA PHE A 88 -4.53 4.50 12.77
C PHE A 88 -3.25 3.69 12.57
N ASN A 89 -3.30 2.37 12.40
CA ASN A 89 -2.14 1.55 12.04
C ASN A 89 -1.69 1.82 10.61
N LEU A 90 -2.63 1.98 9.67
CA LEU A 90 -2.35 2.30 8.28
C LEU A 90 -1.90 3.76 8.14
N LEU A 91 -2.48 4.68 8.92
CA LEU A 91 -2.02 6.06 9.05
C LEU A 91 -0.65 6.16 9.74
N SER A 92 -0.38 5.29 10.72
CA SER A 92 0.93 5.17 11.38
C SER A 92 1.96 4.63 10.41
N TRP A 93 1.65 3.57 9.66
CA TRP A 93 2.49 3.03 8.60
C TRP A 93 2.78 4.10 7.52
N PHE A 94 1.76 4.81 7.07
CA PHE A 94 1.90 5.90 6.09
C PHE A 94 2.70 7.07 6.68
N GLY A 95 2.46 7.41 7.95
CA GLY A 95 3.19 8.42 8.72
C GLY A 95 4.67 8.05 8.87
N TRP A 96 4.98 6.80 9.17
CA TRP A 96 6.33 6.25 9.21
C TRP A 96 7.01 6.28 7.85
N LEU A 97 6.29 5.93 6.78
CA LEU A 97 6.83 5.99 5.42
C LEU A 97 7.13 7.45 5.02
N PHE A 98 6.24 8.37 5.35
CA PHE A 98 6.42 9.80 5.12
C PHE A 98 7.60 10.36 5.94
N LEU A 99 7.69 9.99 7.22
CA LEU A 99 8.79 10.37 8.12
C LEU A 99 10.13 9.82 7.61
N LYS A 100 10.19 8.55 7.20
CA LYS A 100 11.38 7.93 6.61
C LYS A 100 11.83 8.65 5.36
N MET A 101 10.89 8.94 4.45
CA MET A 101 11.19 9.64 3.21
C MET A 101 11.72 11.04 3.48
N THR A 102 11.05 11.82 4.32
CA THR A 102 11.45 13.19 4.64
C THR A 102 12.76 13.25 5.44
N SER A 103 12.91 12.40 6.45
CA SER A 103 14.10 12.33 7.31
C SER A 103 15.33 11.83 6.55
N ALA A 104 15.21 10.75 5.75
CA ALA A 104 16.33 10.26 4.95
C ALA A 104 16.73 11.26 3.86
N PHE A 105 15.75 11.90 3.20
CA PHE A 105 16.02 12.89 2.17
C PHE A 105 16.72 14.14 2.72
N ILE A 106 16.18 14.77 3.77
CA ILE A 106 16.74 15.97 4.40
C ILE A 106 18.04 15.62 5.14
N GLY A 107 18.05 14.53 5.90
CA GLY A 107 19.20 14.06 6.68
C GLY A 107 20.41 13.76 5.80
N ALA A 108 20.23 13.17 4.62
CA ALA A 108 21.32 12.94 3.69
C ALA A 108 22.00 14.23 3.21
N PHE A 109 21.27 15.35 3.07
CA PHE A 109 21.88 16.66 2.78
C PHE A 109 22.74 17.16 3.95
N PHE A 110 22.24 17.04 5.19
CA PHE A 110 23.00 17.41 6.37
C PHE A 110 24.26 16.57 6.53
N VAL A 111 24.16 15.24 6.35
CA VAL A 111 25.30 14.33 6.42
C VAL A 111 26.39 14.74 5.42
N ILE A 112 26.04 15.05 4.16
CA ILE A 112 26.99 15.55 3.18
C ILE A 112 27.56 16.93 3.54
N TYR A 113 26.74 17.82 4.11
CA TYR A 113 27.20 19.13 4.58
C TYR A 113 28.26 18.99 5.68
N PHE A 114 28.04 18.12 6.68
CA PHE A 114 28.99 17.87 7.75
C PHE A 114 30.22 17.10 7.29
N LEU A 115 30.06 16.09 6.43
CA LEU A 115 31.18 15.33 5.87
C LEU A 115 32.17 16.24 5.11
N LYS A 116 31.68 17.27 4.40
CA LYS A 116 32.56 18.26 3.74
C LYS A 116 33.44 19.06 4.71
N LYS A 117 33.09 19.11 6.00
CA LYS A 117 33.88 19.80 7.02
C LYS A 117 35.10 18.99 7.48
N ILE A 118 35.12 17.68 7.19
CA ILE A 118 36.23 16.77 7.49
C ILE A 118 37.23 16.81 6.33
N ARG A 119 38.51 17.05 6.65
CA ARG A 119 39.61 17.23 5.67
C ARG A 119 39.67 16.11 4.61
N PHE A 120 39.45 14.86 5.03
CA PHE A 120 39.45 13.69 4.13
C PHE A 120 38.36 13.77 3.04
N PHE A 121 37.12 14.08 3.44
CA PHE A 121 35.97 14.14 2.55
C PHE A 121 35.90 15.46 1.77
N ALA A 122 36.43 16.55 2.32
CA ALA A 122 36.57 17.82 1.60
C ALA A 122 37.41 17.68 0.31
N ILE A 123 38.50 16.90 0.37
CA ILE A 123 39.39 16.66 -0.77
C ILE A 123 38.75 15.71 -1.78
N ARG A 124 38.07 14.65 -1.33
CA ARG A 124 37.41 13.67 -2.24
C ARG A 124 36.08 14.14 -2.83
N PHE A 125 35.30 14.97 -2.13
CA PHE A 125 34.06 15.55 -2.65
C PHE A 125 34.29 16.78 -3.56
N GLN A 126 35.25 16.69 -4.48
CA GLN A 126 35.40 17.67 -5.55
C GLN A 126 34.36 17.45 -6.65
N SER A 127 34.15 16.19 -7.05
CA SER A 127 33.22 15.82 -8.11
C SER A 127 31.76 15.79 -7.64
N PHE A 128 30.86 16.28 -8.49
CA PHE A 128 29.41 16.23 -8.28
C PHE A 128 28.90 14.79 -8.16
N ILE A 129 29.44 13.86 -8.96
CA ILE A 129 29.06 12.44 -8.93
C ILE A 129 29.37 11.82 -7.56
N LEU A 130 30.53 12.13 -6.98
CA LEU A 130 30.92 11.58 -5.69
C LEU A 130 30.01 12.11 -4.56
N LYS A 131 29.64 13.40 -4.61
CA LYS A 131 28.66 13.99 -3.67
C LYS A 131 27.31 13.29 -3.76
N PHE A 132 26.87 12.97 -4.97
CA PHE A 132 25.61 12.27 -5.20
C PHE A 132 25.64 10.81 -4.70
N VAL A 133 26.73 10.07 -4.95
CA VAL A 133 26.90 8.71 -4.42
C VAL A 133 26.93 8.73 -2.89
N GLY A 134 27.68 9.65 -2.28
CA GLY A 134 27.68 9.80 -0.82
C GLY A 134 26.31 10.13 -0.25
N TRP A 135 25.53 10.95 -0.96
CA TRP A 135 24.16 11.28 -0.57
C TRP A 135 23.25 10.05 -0.60
N ILE A 136 23.37 9.18 -1.63
CA ILE A 136 22.64 7.90 -1.69
C ILE A 136 23.02 7.00 -0.52
N VAL A 137 24.32 6.87 -0.20
CA VAL A 137 24.78 6.04 0.92
C VAL A 137 24.23 6.57 2.24
N ALA A 138 24.27 7.89 2.47
CA ALA A 138 23.70 8.51 3.65
C ALA A 138 22.18 8.29 3.75
N PHE A 139 21.47 8.40 2.62
CA PHE A 139 20.04 8.13 2.54
C PHE A 139 19.72 6.70 2.94
N ILE A 140 20.43 5.71 2.39
CA ILE A 140 20.25 4.30 2.71
C ILE A 140 20.55 4.04 4.19
N CYS A 141 21.65 4.59 4.73
CA CYS A 141 21.98 4.43 6.15
C CYS A 141 20.89 4.98 7.06
N ILE A 142 20.43 6.22 6.84
CA ILE A 142 19.37 6.83 7.66
C ILE A 142 18.07 6.04 7.54
N TRP A 143 17.71 5.62 6.32
CA TRP A 143 16.52 4.80 6.08
C TRP A 143 16.59 3.46 6.82
N SER A 144 17.73 2.77 6.76
CA SER A 144 17.96 1.51 7.46
C SER A 144 17.90 1.68 8.98
N THR A 145 18.52 2.74 9.52
CA THR A 145 18.44 3.04 10.96
C THR A 145 17.01 3.32 11.40
N LEU A 146 16.25 4.13 10.66
CA LEU A 146 14.83 4.35 10.97
C LEU A 146 13.98 3.09 10.80
N THR A 147 14.36 2.20 9.91
CA THR A 147 13.66 0.91 9.73
C THR A 147 13.91 -0.01 10.92
N TYR A 148 15.12 -0.02 11.45
CA TYR A 148 15.43 -0.70 12.69
C TYR A 148 14.62 -0.13 13.87
N VAL A 149 14.59 1.20 14.02
CA VAL A 149 13.80 1.86 15.08
C VAL A 149 12.30 1.59 14.94
N GLN A 150 11.77 1.59 13.71
CA GLN A 150 10.37 1.23 13.49
C GLN A 150 10.10 -0.23 13.89
N TYR A 151 11.01 -1.15 13.57
CA TYR A 151 10.85 -2.56 13.91
C TYR A 151 10.85 -2.77 15.43
N ASP A 152 11.82 -2.17 16.13
CA ASP A 152 11.97 -2.25 17.59
C ASP A 152 10.75 -1.67 18.34
N TRP A 153 10.20 -0.54 17.86
CA TRP A 153 8.96 0.03 18.41
C TRP A 153 7.69 -0.75 18.07
N ASN A 154 7.73 -1.61 17.06
CA ASN A 154 6.56 -2.38 16.64
C ASN A 154 6.55 -3.80 17.23
N ASP A 155 7.67 -4.30 17.77
CA ASP A 155 7.75 -5.57 18.51
C ASP A 155 7.05 -5.48 19.88
N GLU A 156 7.07 -4.31 20.54
CA GLU A 156 6.23 -4.04 21.73
C GLU A 156 4.74 -3.88 21.40
N ALA A 157 4.40 -3.78 20.12
CA ALA A 157 3.03 -3.68 19.60
C ALA A 157 2.64 -4.92 18.76
N ALA A 158 3.27 -6.08 19.03
CA ALA A 158 2.74 -7.35 18.55
C ALA A 158 1.30 -7.49 19.05
N ASP A 159 0.36 -7.54 18.11
CA ASP A 159 -1.08 -7.54 18.35
C ASP A 159 -1.40 -8.62 19.41
N PRO A 160 -1.78 -8.29 20.66
CA PRO A 160 -1.90 -9.27 21.75
C PRO A 160 -2.88 -10.41 21.43
N TYR A 161 -3.75 -10.18 20.45
CA TYR A 161 -4.67 -11.16 19.87
C TYR A 161 -4.00 -12.21 19.00
N ALA A 162 -2.99 -11.84 18.21
CA ALA A 162 -2.32 -12.76 17.31
C ALA A 162 -1.67 -13.90 18.09
N THR A 163 -1.02 -13.57 19.21
CA THR A 163 -0.43 -14.56 20.12
C THR A 163 -1.51 -15.38 20.84
N ALA A 164 -2.62 -14.76 21.27
CA ALA A 164 -3.69 -15.44 22.00
C ALA A 164 -4.51 -16.41 21.12
N ILE A 165 -4.56 -16.18 19.80
CA ILE A 165 -5.29 -16.97 18.79
C ILE A 165 -4.42 -18.07 18.18
N GLU A 166 -3.09 -17.98 18.30
CA GLU A 166 -2.17 -18.94 17.69
C GLU A 166 -2.32 -20.34 18.33
N TYR A 167 -2.43 -21.38 17.50
CA TYR A 167 -2.46 -22.77 17.94
C TYR A 167 -1.79 -23.68 16.91
N LYS A 168 -1.28 -24.84 17.34
CA LYS A 168 -0.48 -25.70 16.45
C LYS A 168 -1.27 -26.87 15.88
N ASN A 169 -2.07 -27.54 16.71
CA ASN A 169 -2.78 -28.75 16.30
C ASN A 169 -4.29 -28.65 16.45
N SER A 170 -4.79 -27.92 17.45
CA SER A 170 -6.23 -27.83 17.74
C SER A 170 -6.61 -26.44 18.24
N LEU A 171 -7.78 -25.97 17.80
CA LEU A 171 -8.38 -24.69 18.20
C LEU A 171 -8.44 -24.53 19.74
N HIS A 172 -8.62 -25.62 20.49
CA HIS A 172 -8.72 -25.57 21.96
C HIS A 172 -7.35 -25.44 22.66
N GLU A 173 -6.25 -25.44 21.90
CA GLU A 173 -4.92 -25.11 22.42
C GLU A 173 -4.70 -23.59 22.52
N SER A 174 -5.52 -22.78 21.82
CA SER A 174 -5.46 -21.32 21.90
C SER A 174 -5.80 -20.84 23.32
N GLU A 175 -5.02 -19.89 23.82
CA GLU A 175 -5.23 -19.25 25.13
C GLU A 175 -6.64 -18.67 25.24
N LEU A 176 -7.12 -18.06 24.16
CA LEU A 176 -8.46 -17.46 24.10
C LEU A 176 -9.57 -18.54 24.06
N ALA A 177 -9.34 -19.66 23.37
CA ALA A 177 -10.27 -20.79 23.36
C ALA A 177 -10.40 -21.46 24.75
N GLN A 178 -9.29 -21.61 25.47
CA GLN A 178 -9.30 -22.13 26.84
C GLN A 178 -10.01 -21.17 27.81
N TYR A 179 -9.82 -19.85 27.65
CA TYR A 179 -10.54 -18.86 28.43
C TYR A 179 -12.06 -18.96 28.19
N LEU A 180 -12.49 -19.08 26.93
CA LEU A 180 -13.89 -19.30 26.53
C LEU A 180 -14.52 -20.59 27.09
N ASP A 181 -13.72 -21.61 27.39
CA ASP A 181 -14.20 -22.84 28.04
C ASP A 181 -14.53 -22.65 29.52
N HIS A 182 -13.88 -21.68 30.17
CA HIS A 182 -14.08 -21.38 31.59
C HIS A 182 -15.09 -20.27 31.85
N THR A 183 -15.41 -19.43 30.86
CA THR A 183 -16.42 -18.37 30.97
C THR A 183 -17.84 -18.92 30.74
N GLN A 184 -18.80 -18.51 31.58
CA GLN A 184 -20.22 -18.83 31.37
C GLN A 184 -20.84 -17.93 30.29
N LEU A 185 -20.60 -18.25 29.02
CA LEU A 185 -21.21 -17.59 27.87
C LEU A 185 -22.29 -18.47 27.23
N ALA A 186 -23.28 -17.83 26.60
CA ALA A 186 -24.30 -18.53 25.83
C ALA A 186 -23.65 -19.34 24.68
N PRO A 187 -24.16 -20.54 24.35
CA PRO A 187 -23.56 -21.38 23.30
C PRO A 187 -23.38 -20.70 21.93
N PRO A 188 -24.34 -19.87 21.43
CA PRO A 188 -24.16 -19.14 20.18
C PRO A 188 -23.04 -18.10 20.26
N VAL A 189 -22.88 -17.44 21.40
CA VAL A 189 -21.84 -16.43 21.63
C VAL A 189 -20.46 -17.08 21.63
N LYS A 190 -20.33 -18.25 22.27
CA LYS A 190 -19.09 -19.02 22.24
C LYS A 190 -18.74 -19.50 20.83
N ALA A 191 -19.71 -20.02 20.09
CA ALA A 191 -19.54 -20.43 18.70
C ALA A 191 -19.11 -19.26 17.81
N TYR A 192 -19.63 -18.05 18.06
CA TYR A 192 -19.26 -16.83 17.33
C TYR A 192 -17.78 -16.47 17.50
N VAL A 193 -17.26 -16.56 18.72
CA VAL A 193 -15.85 -16.22 18.99
C VAL A 193 -14.93 -17.33 18.48
N LEU A 194 -15.26 -18.61 18.71
CA LEU A 194 -14.47 -19.75 18.21
C LEU A 194 -14.38 -19.80 16.68
N ALA A 195 -15.48 -19.52 15.97
CA ALA A 195 -15.48 -19.42 14.52
C ALA A 195 -14.50 -18.34 14.02
N GLN A 196 -14.44 -17.19 14.69
CA GLN A 196 -13.52 -16.13 14.33
C GLN A 196 -12.06 -16.49 14.61
N ILE A 197 -11.75 -17.15 15.74
CA ILE A 197 -10.38 -17.63 16.06
C ILE A 197 -9.88 -18.57 14.96
N ALA A 198 -10.69 -19.54 14.54
CA ALA A 198 -10.33 -20.47 13.48
C ALA A 198 -10.13 -19.79 12.11
N LEU A 199 -10.93 -18.76 11.80
CA LEU A 199 -10.82 -18.01 10.54
C LEU A 199 -9.66 -17.00 10.54
N LEU A 200 -9.24 -16.52 11.71
CA LEU A 200 -8.11 -15.60 11.90
C LEU A 200 -6.76 -16.31 12.00
N HIS A 201 -6.77 -17.62 12.28
CA HIS A 201 -5.56 -18.43 12.35
C HIS A 201 -4.79 -18.42 11.02
N SER A 202 -3.46 -18.50 11.08
CA SER A 202 -2.58 -18.56 9.91
C SER A 202 -1.84 -19.91 9.88
N PRO A 203 -2.14 -20.83 8.92
CA PRO A 203 -3.14 -20.73 7.85
C PRO A 203 -4.59 -20.85 8.37
N THR A 204 -5.53 -20.28 7.62
CA THR A 204 -6.97 -20.31 7.94
C THR A 204 -7.46 -21.75 8.11
N ASP A 205 -8.12 -22.03 9.24
CA ASP A 205 -8.67 -23.36 9.55
C ASP A 205 -10.19 -23.39 9.28
N GLU A 206 -10.53 -23.49 7.99
CA GLU A 206 -11.93 -23.56 7.56
C GLU A 206 -12.66 -24.77 8.16
N ASN A 207 -11.95 -25.90 8.34
CA ASN A 207 -12.53 -27.13 8.87
C ASN A 207 -12.96 -26.98 10.33
N ALA A 208 -12.16 -26.29 11.15
CA ALA A 208 -12.53 -25.98 12.52
C ALA A 208 -13.66 -24.94 12.60
N ALA A 209 -13.73 -24.00 11.64
CA ALA A 209 -14.74 -22.93 11.65
C ALA A 209 -16.16 -23.38 11.24
N ILE A 210 -16.29 -24.32 10.29
CA ILE A 210 -17.57 -24.81 9.77
C ILE A 210 -18.59 -25.22 10.86
N PRO A 211 -18.27 -26.09 11.83
CA PRO A 211 -19.26 -26.52 12.83
C PRO A 211 -19.77 -25.37 13.71
N TYR A 212 -18.93 -24.39 14.02
CA TYR A 212 -19.33 -23.23 14.81
C TYR A 212 -20.21 -22.27 14.00
N VAL A 213 -19.90 -22.04 12.72
CA VAL A 213 -20.75 -21.21 11.86
C VAL A 213 -22.11 -21.88 11.60
N LEU A 214 -22.17 -23.20 11.45
CA LEU A 214 -23.45 -23.94 11.40
C LEU A 214 -24.27 -23.75 12.68
N THR A 215 -23.61 -23.81 13.84
CA THR A 215 -24.27 -23.56 15.14
C THR A 215 -24.89 -22.15 15.20
N LEU A 216 -24.23 -21.14 14.63
CA LEU A 216 -24.78 -19.78 14.51
C LEU A 216 -25.99 -19.72 13.57
N VAL A 217 -25.92 -20.42 12.42
CA VAL A 217 -27.02 -20.48 11.45
C VAL A 217 -28.26 -21.12 12.05
N ASP A 218 -28.07 -22.16 12.86
CA ASP A 218 -29.17 -22.85 13.54
C ASP A 218 -29.71 -22.03 14.70
N ALA A 219 -28.82 -21.43 15.51
CA ALA A 219 -29.21 -20.51 16.58
C ALA A 219 -30.04 -19.34 16.05
N GLU A 220 -29.70 -18.75 14.89
CA GLU A 220 -30.49 -17.66 14.32
C GLU A 220 -31.94 -18.08 13.96
N LYS A 221 -32.18 -19.37 13.69
CA LYS A 221 -33.51 -19.89 13.38
C LYS A 221 -34.30 -20.32 14.61
N SER A 222 -33.61 -20.84 15.62
CA SER A 222 -34.25 -21.49 16.78
C SER A 222 -34.26 -20.63 18.04
N ASP A 223 -33.32 -19.70 18.18
CA ASP A 223 -33.10 -18.93 19.40
C ASP A 223 -33.78 -17.55 19.33
N PRO A 224 -34.79 -17.27 20.18
CA PRO A 224 -35.46 -15.97 20.22
C PRO A 224 -34.56 -14.83 20.74
N ASP A 225 -33.52 -15.14 21.50
CA ASP A 225 -32.60 -14.15 22.08
C ASP A 225 -31.40 -13.83 21.17
N PHE A 226 -31.34 -14.44 19.98
CA PHE A 226 -30.22 -14.30 19.04
C PHE A 226 -29.85 -12.84 18.70
N ILE A 227 -30.86 -11.99 18.56
CA ILE A 227 -30.66 -10.56 18.26
C ILE A 227 -30.10 -9.80 19.47
N GLN A 228 -30.44 -10.23 20.69
CA GLN A 228 -30.02 -9.58 21.93
C GLN A 228 -28.52 -9.80 22.22
N TYR A 229 -27.92 -10.84 21.65
CA TYR A 229 -26.47 -11.08 21.76
C TYR A 229 -25.63 -10.02 21.04
N GLY A 230 -26.21 -9.26 20.10
CA GLY A 230 -25.53 -8.15 19.44
C GLY A 230 -24.44 -8.58 18.45
N PHE A 231 -24.65 -9.69 17.74
CA PHE A 231 -23.74 -10.13 16.68
C PHE A 231 -23.67 -9.09 15.55
N SER A 232 -22.46 -8.88 15.01
CA SER A 232 -22.29 -7.98 13.87
C SER A 232 -22.76 -8.66 12.59
N ALA A 233 -23.71 -8.03 11.90
CA ALA A 233 -24.17 -8.49 10.59
C ALA A 233 -23.02 -8.56 9.57
N SER A 234 -22.06 -7.63 9.62
CA SER A 234 -20.90 -7.59 8.71
C SER A 234 -19.99 -8.80 8.86
N GLN A 235 -19.85 -9.29 10.08
CA GLN A 235 -18.98 -10.43 10.36
C GLN A 235 -19.66 -11.77 10.18
N LEU A 236 -20.96 -11.88 10.50
CA LEU A 236 -21.72 -13.06 10.10
C LEU A 236 -21.69 -13.23 8.58
N TRP A 237 -21.78 -12.12 7.84
CA TRP A 237 -21.60 -12.15 6.39
C TRP A 237 -20.19 -12.56 5.98
N SER A 238 -19.12 -11.98 6.55
CA SER A 238 -17.75 -12.34 6.17
C SER A 238 -17.43 -13.81 6.46
N MET A 239 -17.87 -14.35 7.60
CA MET A 239 -17.73 -15.76 7.96
C MET A 239 -18.44 -16.67 6.95
N GLN A 240 -19.70 -16.34 6.60
CA GLN A 240 -20.47 -17.14 5.65
C GLN A 240 -19.95 -16.98 4.21
N GLN A 241 -19.41 -15.81 3.85
CA GLN A 241 -18.82 -15.56 2.56
C GLN A 241 -17.49 -16.32 2.39
N GLN A 242 -16.64 -16.35 3.42
CA GLN A 242 -15.37 -17.06 3.41
C GLN A 242 -15.57 -18.58 3.37
N LEU A 243 -16.53 -19.12 4.14
CA LEU A 243 -16.78 -20.56 4.21
C LEU A 243 -17.70 -21.12 3.12
N TYR A 244 -18.74 -20.38 2.73
CA TYR A 244 -19.79 -20.87 1.83
C TYR A 244 -19.93 -20.06 0.54
N GLY A 245 -19.19 -18.97 0.38
CA GLY A 245 -19.27 -18.08 -0.79
C GLY A 245 -20.57 -17.28 -0.89
N LYS A 246 -21.47 -17.36 0.11
CA LYS A 246 -22.77 -16.68 0.13
C LYS A 246 -23.28 -16.45 1.55
N ALA A 247 -24.07 -15.39 1.74
CA ALA A 247 -24.83 -15.18 2.96
C ALA A 247 -26.05 -16.11 3.02
N ILE A 248 -26.12 -16.92 4.07
CA ILE A 248 -27.18 -17.89 4.33
C ILE A 248 -28.21 -17.28 5.28
N THR A 249 -27.78 -16.54 6.30
CA THR A 249 -28.68 -16.09 7.36
C THR A 249 -29.35 -14.73 7.12
N PRO A 250 -30.56 -14.50 7.66
CA PRO A 250 -31.26 -13.21 7.56
C PRO A 250 -30.43 -12.00 8.01
N LEU A 251 -29.71 -12.08 9.13
CA LEU A 251 -28.88 -11.00 9.64
C LEU A 251 -27.72 -10.70 8.69
N ALA A 252 -27.06 -11.72 8.15
CA ALA A 252 -26.00 -11.57 7.15
C ALA A 252 -26.52 -11.01 5.81
N LYS A 253 -27.78 -11.31 5.43
CA LYS A 253 -28.42 -10.73 4.22
C LYS A 253 -28.83 -9.27 4.40
N SER A 254 -29.04 -8.81 5.62
CA SER A 254 -29.47 -7.42 5.88
C SER A 254 -28.47 -6.37 5.37
N ILE A 255 -27.19 -6.73 5.24
CA ILE A 255 -26.13 -5.85 4.75
C ILE A 255 -25.82 -6.02 3.25
N SER A 256 -26.48 -6.96 2.56
CA SER A 256 -26.33 -7.14 1.10
C SER A 256 -26.47 -5.84 0.30
N PRO A 257 -27.39 -4.90 0.63
CA PRO A 257 -27.47 -3.62 -0.08
C PRO A 257 -26.21 -2.75 0.07
N LYS A 258 -25.55 -2.78 1.24
CA LYS A 258 -24.29 -2.05 1.47
C LYS A 258 -23.13 -2.72 0.73
N ILE A 259 -23.11 -4.05 0.66
CA ILE A 259 -22.11 -4.81 -0.08
C ILE A 259 -22.24 -4.56 -1.58
N GLU A 260 -23.46 -4.55 -2.12
CA GLU A 260 -23.69 -4.24 -3.53
C GLU A 260 -23.25 -2.81 -3.87
N GLN A 261 -23.47 -1.85 -2.97
CA GLN A 261 -22.96 -0.49 -3.14
C GLN A 261 -21.43 -0.47 -3.13
N ALA A 262 -20.80 -1.14 -2.16
CA ALA A 262 -19.34 -1.27 -2.12
C ALA A 262 -18.79 -1.91 -3.40
N GLN A 263 -19.43 -2.98 -3.90
CA GLN A 263 -19.00 -3.65 -5.13
C GLN A 263 -19.20 -2.77 -6.37
N LYS A 264 -20.30 -2.01 -6.47
CA LYS A 264 -20.51 -1.04 -7.56
C LYS A 264 -19.43 0.04 -7.56
N TRP A 265 -19.15 0.64 -6.41
CA TRP A 265 -18.10 1.65 -6.28
C TRP A 265 -16.70 1.06 -6.52
N GLY A 266 -16.45 -0.16 -6.07
CA GLY A 266 -15.23 -0.91 -6.34
C GLY A 266 -14.99 -1.11 -7.84
N ASN A 267 -16.02 -1.55 -8.57
CA ASN A 267 -15.93 -1.73 -10.02
C ASN A 267 -15.68 -0.39 -10.74
N ILE A 268 -16.35 0.70 -10.33
CA ILE A 268 -16.14 2.04 -10.91
C ILE A 268 -14.70 2.50 -10.65
N LEU A 269 -14.23 2.40 -9.40
CA LEU A 269 -12.88 2.81 -9.02
C LEU A 269 -11.83 2.00 -9.77
N GLN A 270 -12.05 0.69 -9.94
CA GLN A 270 -11.18 -0.19 -10.71
C GLN A 270 -11.09 0.25 -12.17
N VAL A 271 -12.21 0.55 -12.81
CA VAL A 271 -12.24 1.07 -14.20
C VAL A 271 -11.49 2.39 -14.30
N VAL A 272 -11.67 3.30 -13.34
CA VAL A 272 -10.97 4.60 -13.31
C VAL A 272 -9.46 4.40 -13.15
N ILE A 273 -9.02 3.53 -12.23
CA ILE A 273 -7.60 3.25 -12.00
C ILE A 273 -6.95 2.60 -13.22
N ILE A 274 -7.59 1.59 -13.83
CA ILE A 274 -7.09 0.96 -15.05
C ILE A 274 -7.01 1.98 -16.19
N SER A 275 -8.04 2.80 -16.37
CA SER A 275 -8.07 3.82 -17.42
C SER A 275 -6.95 4.84 -17.22
N ALA A 276 -6.76 5.32 -16.00
CA ALA A 276 -5.67 6.23 -15.65
C ALA A 276 -4.29 5.60 -15.88
N PHE A 277 -4.12 4.32 -15.53
CA PHE A 277 -2.89 3.57 -15.80
C PHE A 277 -2.58 3.51 -17.29
N ILE A 278 -3.54 3.06 -18.12
CA ILE A 278 -3.38 2.93 -19.57
C ILE A 278 -3.01 4.28 -20.19
N VAL A 279 -3.74 5.34 -19.85
CA VAL A 279 -3.47 6.70 -20.36
C VAL A 279 -2.05 7.16 -20.01
N ASN A 280 -1.62 6.95 -18.76
CA ASN A 280 -0.28 7.36 -18.32
C ASN A 280 0.85 6.53 -18.98
N VAL A 281 0.63 5.24 -19.21
CA VAL A 281 1.57 4.38 -19.94
C VAL A 281 1.72 4.84 -21.39
N ILE A 282 0.60 5.05 -22.09
CA ILE A 282 0.60 5.53 -23.48
C ILE A 282 1.30 6.89 -23.56
N LEU A 283 0.96 7.82 -22.67
CA LEU A 283 1.55 9.15 -22.64
C LEU A 283 3.06 9.07 -22.37
N SER A 284 3.50 8.22 -21.44
CA SER A 284 4.92 7.99 -21.17
C SER A 284 5.67 7.45 -22.39
N LEU A 285 5.09 6.49 -23.11
CA LEU A 285 5.67 5.92 -24.33
C LEU A 285 5.83 6.97 -25.44
N ILE A 286 4.82 7.84 -25.62
CA ILE A 286 4.89 8.94 -26.59
C ILE A 286 5.99 9.94 -26.20
N LEU A 287 6.04 10.36 -24.94
CA LEU A 287 7.04 11.30 -24.44
C LEU A 287 8.45 10.73 -24.53
N TYR A 288 8.63 9.44 -24.23
CA TYR A 288 9.89 8.73 -24.38
C TYR A 288 10.32 8.68 -25.85
N SER A 289 9.40 8.36 -26.76
CA SER A 289 9.66 8.33 -28.20
C SER A 289 10.10 9.69 -28.73
N PHE A 290 9.42 10.77 -28.34
CA PHE A 290 9.84 12.12 -28.69
C PHE A 290 11.19 12.50 -28.10
N SER A 291 11.46 12.17 -26.83
CA SER A 291 12.76 12.39 -26.21
C SER A 291 13.89 11.69 -26.98
N ARG A 292 13.66 10.44 -27.42
CA ARG A 292 14.61 9.67 -28.23
C ARG A 292 14.82 10.28 -29.61
N TYR A 293 13.74 10.72 -30.28
CA TYR A 293 13.81 11.41 -31.57
C TYR A 293 14.65 12.70 -31.47
N PHE A 294 14.37 13.56 -30.47
CA PHE A 294 15.13 14.79 -30.25
C PHE A 294 16.59 14.51 -29.88
N ALA A 295 16.87 13.46 -29.10
CA ALA A 295 18.23 13.06 -28.77
C ALA A 295 19.02 12.61 -30.02
N ALA A 296 18.42 11.78 -30.88
CA ALA A 296 19.04 11.31 -32.11
C ALA A 296 19.28 12.46 -33.11
N ARG A 297 18.33 13.40 -33.24
CA ARG A 297 18.49 14.59 -34.08
C ARG A 297 19.59 15.51 -33.55
N THR A 298 19.62 15.76 -32.25
CA THR A 298 20.65 16.59 -31.62
C THR A 298 22.05 16.00 -31.85
N ARG A 299 22.23 14.69 -31.64
CA ARG A 299 23.51 14.01 -31.89
C ARG A 299 23.99 14.13 -33.34
N ARG A 300 23.09 13.95 -34.32
CA ARG A 300 23.42 14.10 -35.75
C ARG A 300 23.88 15.52 -36.09
N ILE A 301 23.19 16.54 -35.57
CA ILE A 301 23.55 17.95 -35.82
C ILE A 301 24.90 18.28 -35.16
N GLU A 302 25.16 17.81 -33.95
CA GLU A 302 26.44 18.01 -33.25
C GLU A 302 27.61 17.32 -33.95
N GLN A 303 27.42 16.09 -34.45
CA GLN A 303 28.42 15.36 -35.21
C GLN A 303 28.77 16.07 -36.52
N ASN A 304 27.76 16.55 -37.25
CA ASN A 304 27.98 17.29 -38.51
C ASN A 304 28.67 18.63 -38.25
N LEU A 305 28.31 19.35 -37.19
CA LEU A 305 29.01 20.59 -36.79
C LEU A 305 30.47 20.34 -36.39
N LYS A 306 30.77 19.19 -35.79
CA LYS A 306 32.14 18.81 -35.41
C LYS A 306 33.00 18.41 -36.62
N ASN A 307 32.40 17.83 -37.65
CA ASN A 307 33.09 17.40 -38.86
C ASN A 307 33.29 18.53 -39.89
N VAL A 308 32.55 19.64 -39.76
CA VAL A 308 32.67 20.84 -40.62
C VAL A 308 33.71 21.85 -40.08
N ARG A 309 34.20 21.65 -38.86
CA ARG A 309 35.21 22.48 -38.19
C ARG A 309 36.58 21.84 -38.30
#